data_AF-A0A7W1LPE0-F1
#
_entry.id   AF-A0A7W1LPE0-F1
#
_cell.length_a   1.000
_cell.length_b   1.000
_cell.length_c   1.000
_cell.angle_alpha   90.00
_cell.angle_beta   90.00
_cell.angle_gamma   90.00
#
_symmetry.space_group_name_H-M   'P 1'
#
loop_
_entity.id
_entity.type
_entity.pdbx_description
1 polymer ?
#
loop_
_entity_poly.entity_id
_entity_poly.type
_entity_poly.pdbx_seq_one_letter_code
_entity_poly.pdbx_strand_id
1 'polypeptide(L)'
;MQKPGPHPLGESVGEPLNRLDSASDMTEVTFAAGKLWAATTTAIGAPGGPKRAGILWLQVQPTFSQGRVGGSVVQQGYVTVATNSLMYPTVGVNAAGVGAMVMSIAGPTIYPSAAHISMDGSGVSGPVRVPQVGAGPEDGFTCYAAFVGDRERGCRWGDYSEAVADENGDIWMATEWIPNTARTELANWGTYIIRVNR
;
A
#
# COMPACT_ATOMS: atom_id res chain seq x y z
N MET A 1 4.88 11.29 -7.43
CA MET A 1 4.06 11.97 -8.45
C MET A 1 2.74 11.25 -8.58
N GLN A 2 1.63 11.98 -8.75
CA GLN A 2 0.33 11.41 -9.11
C GLN A 2 -0.12 11.89 -10.50
N LYS A 3 -1.05 11.17 -11.12
CA LYS A 3 -1.66 11.53 -12.40
C LYS A 3 -2.47 12.84 -12.23
N PRO A 4 -2.31 13.84 -13.12
CA PRO A 4 -3.08 15.07 -13.05
C PRO A 4 -4.59 14.86 -13.22
N GLY A 5 -5.38 15.73 -12.60
CA GLY A 5 -6.84 15.80 -12.75
C GLY A 5 -7.42 16.98 -11.94
N PRO A 6 -8.76 17.14 -11.93
CA PRO A 6 -9.41 18.14 -11.11
C PRO A 6 -9.03 18.00 -9.64
N HIS A 7 -8.68 19.12 -9.00
CA HIS A 7 -8.28 19.19 -7.58
C HIS A 7 -8.94 20.39 -6.91
N PRO A 8 -10.28 20.41 -6.83
CA PRO A 8 -11.05 21.58 -6.40
C PRO A 8 -10.68 22.10 -4.99
N LEU A 9 -10.17 21.26 -4.08
CA LEU A 9 -9.73 21.73 -2.77
C LEU A 9 -8.46 22.58 -2.91
N GLY A 10 -7.46 22.10 -3.66
CA GLY A 10 -6.26 22.89 -3.97
C GLY A 10 -6.60 24.17 -4.73
N GLU A 11 -7.48 24.09 -5.73
CA GLU A 11 -7.94 25.26 -6.50
C GLU A 11 -8.63 26.30 -5.60
N SER A 12 -9.37 25.88 -4.58
CA SER A 12 -10.06 26.80 -3.66
C SER A 12 -9.13 27.65 -2.80
N VAL A 13 -7.88 27.20 -2.61
CA VAL A 13 -6.84 27.89 -1.84
C VAL A 13 -5.67 28.37 -2.71
N GLY A 14 -5.75 28.18 -4.03
CA GLY A 14 -4.72 28.60 -4.99
C GLY A 14 -3.43 27.77 -4.92
N GLU A 15 -3.50 26.52 -4.43
CA GLU A 15 -2.35 25.62 -4.35
C GLU A 15 -2.37 24.55 -5.46
N PRO A 16 -1.21 24.20 -6.03
CA PRO A 16 -1.13 23.24 -7.12
C PRO A 16 -1.34 21.80 -6.63
N LEU A 17 -1.77 20.92 -7.54
CA LEU A 17 -1.80 19.49 -7.27
C LEU A 17 -0.45 18.97 -6.78
N ASN A 18 -0.45 18.36 -5.59
CA ASN A 18 0.77 17.95 -4.92
C ASN A 18 1.15 16.48 -5.21
N ARG A 19 2.37 16.08 -4.83
CA ARG A 19 2.82 14.68 -4.87
C ARG A 19 2.20 13.88 -3.73
N LEU A 20 2.10 12.56 -3.91
CA LEU A 20 1.80 11.63 -2.82
C LEU A 20 3.04 11.44 -1.94
N ASP A 21 2.81 11.40 -0.64
CA ASP A 21 3.73 10.97 0.41
C ASP A 21 3.39 9.52 0.81
N SER A 22 4.27 8.60 0.45
CA SER A 22 4.07 7.15 0.59
C SER A 22 4.63 6.55 1.89
N ALA A 23 5.32 7.35 2.70
CA ALA A 23 6.15 6.94 3.85
C ALA A 23 6.92 5.60 3.67
N SER A 24 7.38 5.02 4.78
CA SER A 24 8.09 3.73 4.80
C SER A 24 7.86 2.93 6.09
N ASP A 25 6.80 3.24 6.82
CA ASP A 25 6.49 2.57 8.08
C ASP A 25 5.91 1.18 7.79
N MET A 26 6.38 0.17 8.53
CA MET A 26 5.80 -1.17 8.50
C MET A 26 4.59 -1.18 9.42
N THR A 27 3.40 -1.34 8.85
CA THR A 27 2.12 -1.18 9.57
C THR A 27 1.60 -2.49 10.15
N GLU A 28 1.87 -3.63 9.51
CA GLU A 28 1.31 -4.92 9.90
C GLU A 28 2.30 -6.09 9.74
N VAL A 29 2.18 -7.08 10.63
CA VAL A 29 2.90 -8.35 10.57
C VAL A 29 1.94 -9.49 10.89
N THR A 30 1.83 -10.46 10.00
CA THR A 30 0.95 -11.63 10.15
C THR A 30 1.76 -12.84 10.59
N PHE A 31 1.33 -13.54 11.65
CA PHE A 31 1.88 -14.86 11.99
C PHE A 31 0.99 -15.97 11.42
N ALA A 32 1.51 -16.72 10.46
CA ALA A 32 0.78 -17.81 9.82
C ALA A 32 1.75 -18.87 9.30
N ALA A 33 1.31 -20.14 9.30
CA ALA A 33 2.12 -21.29 8.86
C ALA A 33 3.53 -21.33 9.50
N GLY A 34 3.64 -20.96 10.77
CA GLY A 34 4.89 -20.99 11.55
C GLY A 34 5.88 -19.85 11.24
N LYS A 35 5.50 -18.86 10.44
CA LYS A 35 6.34 -17.73 10.02
C LYS A 35 5.67 -16.39 10.31
N LEU A 36 6.49 -15.36 10.49
CA LEU A 36 6.05 -13.96 10.43
C LEU A 36 6.15 -13.47 8.98
N TRP A 37 5.09 -12.87 8.49
CA TRP A 37 4.97 -12.31 7.15
C TRP A 37 4.84 -10.81 7.27
N ALA A 38 5.74 -10.09 6.60
CA ALA A 38 5.81 -8.64 6.71
C ALA A 38 6.08 -8.01 5.34
N ALA A 39 5.60 -6.79 5.17
CA ALA A 39 5.91 -5.97 4.01
C ALA A 39 6.03 -4.50 4.42
N THR A 40 6.87 -3.76 3.70
CA THR A 40 7.01 -2.31 3.89
C THR A 40 7.33 -1.61 2.57
N THR A 41 6.95 -0.34 2.49
CA THR A 41 7.32 0.54 1.37
C THR A 41 8.83 0.76 1.35
N THR A 42 9.44 0.72 0.17
CA THR A 42 10.86 0.97 -0.03
C THR A 42 11.12 1.78 -1.30
N ALA A 43 12.27 2.43 -1.39
CA ALA A 43 12.66 3.21 -2.56
C ALA A 43 13.23 2.31 -3.68
N ILE A 44 12.64 2.40 -4.87
CA ILE A 44 13.09 1.71 -6.08
C ILE A 44 13.65 2.72 -7.08
N GLY A 45 14.82 2.43 -7.64
CA GLY A 45 15.45 3.21 -8.70
C GLY A 45 16.97 3.14 -8.64
N ALA A 46 17.64 3.50 -9.75
CA ALA A 46 19.10 3.50 -9.83
C ALA A 46 19.73 4.50 -8.83
N PRO A 47 20.94 4.24 -8.31
CA PRO A 47 21.67 5.20 -7.47
C PRO A 47 21.76 6.59 -8.15
N GLY A 48 21.44 7.65 -7.41
CA GLY A 48 21.44 9.03 -7.93
C GLY A 48 20.32 9.38 -8.93
N GLY A 49 19.51 8.40 -9.34
CA GLY A 49 18.37 8.62 -10.25
C GLY A 49 17.04 8.86 -9.53
N PRO A 50 15.98 9.18 -10.30
CA PRO A 50 14.62 9.29 -9.76
C PRO A 50 14.21 8.03 -9.01
N LYS A 51 13.60 8.22 -7.84
CA LYS A 51 13.07 7.15 -7.02
C LYS A 51 11.55 7.12 -7.10
N ARG A 52 10.99 5.93 -6.92
CA ARG A 52 9.57 5.70 -6.67
C ARG A 52 9.38 4.64 -5.60
N ALA A 53 8.18 4.56 -5.06
CA ALA A 53 7.87 3.57 -4.04
C ALA A 53 7.65 2.20 -4.68
N GLY A 54 8.26 1.18 -4.09
CA GLY A 54 7.93 -0.22 -4.28
C GLY A 54 7.81 -0.89 -2.92
N ILE A 55 7.75 -2.21 -2.90
CA ILE A 55 7.54 -2.97 -1.68
C ILE A 55 8.70 -3.93 -1.46
N LEU A 56 9.21 -3.99 -0.23
CA LEU A 56 10.03 -5.08 0.29
C LEU A 56 9.09 -6.00 1.09
N TRP A 57 9.16 -7.31 0.84
CA TRP A 57 8.46 -8.31 1.64
C TRP A 57 9.43 -9.31 2.26
N LEU A 58 9.04 -9.84 3.42
CA LEU A 58 9.86 -10.68 4.27
C LEU A 58 9.01 -11.84 4.81
N GLN A 59 9.57 -13.04 4.80
CA GLN A 59 9.18 -14.14 5.66
C GLN A 59 10.28 -14.34 6.70
N VAL A 60 9.91 -14.29 7.97
CA VAL A 60 10.82 -14.50 9.10
C VAL A 60 10.41 -15.78 9.82
N GLN A 61 11.36 -16.66 10.07
CA GLN A 61 11.19 -17.78 11.01
C GLN A 61 11.43 -17.24 12.41
N PRO A 62 10.40 -17.02 13.24
CA PRO A 62 10.61 -16.61 14.62
C PRO A 62 11.19 -17.78 15.43
N THR A 63 11.97 -17.43 16.45
CA THR A 63 12.45 -18.37 17.46
C THR A 63 12.11 -17.84 18.84
N PHE A 64 11.65 -18.73 19.71
CA PHE A 64 11.43 -18.45 21.12
C PHE A 64 12.07 -19.55 21.94
N SER A 65 13.12 -19.20 22.70
CA SER A 65 13.85 -20.17 23.53
C SER A 65 14.39 -19.50 24.78
N GLN A 66 14.21 -20.14 25.93
CA GLN A 66 14.73 -19.67 27.23
C GLN A 66 14.38 -18.20 27.53
N GLY A 67 13.15 -17.77 27.22
CA GLY A 67 12.70 -16.40 27.43
C GLY A 67 13.31 -15.35 26.49
N ARG A 68 13.99 -15.79 25.42
CA ARG A 68 14.56 -14.91 24.38
C ARG A 68 13.75 -15.03 23.09
N VAL A 69 13.48 -13.87 22.49
CA VAL A 69 12.88 -13.75 21.15
C VAL A 69 14.00 -13.56 20.13
N GLY A 70 13.91 -14.26 19.01
CA GLY A 70 14.77 -14.07 17.86
C GLY A 70 14.05 -14.41 16.56
N GLY A 71 14.78 -14.37 15.45
CA GLY A 71 14.28 -14.84 14.17
C GLY A 71 15.30 -14.69 13.05
N SER A 72 15.08 -15.39 11.96
CA SER A 72 15.88 -15.29 10.74
C SER A 72 14.97 -15.03 9.54
N VAL A 73 15.39 -14.15 8.63
CA VAL A 73 14.73 -14.00 7.33
C VAL A 73 14.98 -15.28 6.55
N VAL A 74 13.90 -16.01 6.21
CA VAL A 74 13.97 -17.26 5.43
C VAL A 74 13.63 -17.06 3.97
N GLN A 75 12.92 -15.98 3.64
CA GLN A 75 12.62 -15.59 2.28
C GLN A 75 12.34 -14.08 2.23
N GLN A 76 12.73 -13.42 1.14
CA GLN A 76 12.43 -12.01 0.91
C GLN A 76 12.44 -11.67 -0.57
N GLY A 77 11.87 -10.52 -0.91
CA GLY A 77 11.93 -10.01 -2.27
C GLY A 77 11.33 -8.62 -2.39
N TYR A 78 11.28 -8.15 -3.63
CA TYR A 78 10.72 -6.85 -3.97
C TYR A 78 9.53 -6.99 -4.90
N VAL A 79 8.51 -6.15 -4.72
CA VAL A 79 7.42 -5.96 -5.69
C VAL A 79 7.54 -4.57 -6.27
N THR A 80 7.58 -4.50 -7.61
CA THR A 80 7.65 -3.25 -8.35
C THR A 80 6.78 -3.37 -9.61
N VAL A 81 6.19 -2.26 -10.05
CA VAL A 81 5.56 -2.13 -11.38
C VAL A 81 6.48 -1.34 -12.30
N ALA A 82 6.16 -0.99 -13.55
CA ALA A 82 7.10 -0.23 -14.40
C ALA A 82 7.08 1.30 -14.14
N THR A 83 5.89 1.90 -14.11
CA THR A 83 5.71 3.36 -14.18
C THR A 83 5.13 4.01 -12.91
N ASN A 84 4.48 3.21 -12.05
CA ASN A 84 3.75 3.72 -10.89
C ASN A 84 4.45 3.33 -9.57
N SER A 85 3.97 3.88 -8.47
CA SER A 85 4.38 3.56 -7.11
C SER A 85 3.45 2.53 -6.48
N LEU A 86 4.00 1.63 -5.67
CA LEU A 86 3.26 0.75 -4.77
C LEU A 86 3.54 1.19 -3.33
N MET A 87 2.50 1.31 -2.50
CA MET A 87 2.59 2.01 -1.22
C MET A 87 1.80 1.26 -0.14
N TYR A 88 2.32 1.27 1.09
CA TYR A 88 1.68 0.76 2.30
C TYR A 88 1.10 -0.65 2.16
N PRO A 89 1.97 -1.65 1.93
CA PRO A 89 1.52 -3.02 1.78
C PRO A 89 1.07 -3.64 3.10
N THR A 90 0.08 -4.52 3.05
CA THR A 90 -0.28 -5.44 4.14
C THR A 90 -0.46 -6.85 3.60
N VAL A 91 -0.22 -7.86 4.46
CA VAL A 91 -0.08 -9.27 4.06
C VAL A 91 -1.01 -10.15 4.89
N GLY A 92 -1.98 -10.78 4.22
CA GLY A 92 -2.87 -11.77 4.81
C GLY A 92 -2.49 -13.17 4.34
N VAL A 93 -2.35 -14.12 5.26
CA VAL A 93 -1.92 -15.49 4.98
C VAL A 93 -2.75 -16.46 5.81
N ASN A 94 -3.28 -17.50 5.16
CA ASN A 94 -4.06 -18.53 5.83
C ASN A 94 -3.17 -19.59 6.51
N ALA A 95 -3.79 -20.53 7.23
CA ALA A 95 -3.07 -21.57 7.96
C ALA A 95 -2.23 -22.50 7.07
N ALA A 96 -2.55 -22.61 5.78
CA ALA A 96 -1.80 -23.39 4.79
C ALA A 96 -0.59 -22.64 4.21
N GLY A 97 -0.37 -21.37 4.59
CA GLY A 97 0.73 -20.56 4.06
C GLY A 97 0.46 -19.99 2.66
N VAL A 98 -0.80 -19.94 2.25
CA VAL A 98 -1.27 -19.29 1.02
C VAL A 98 -1.85 -17.93 1.40
N GLY A 99 -1.53 -16.90 0.63
CA GLY A 99 -1.89 -15.54 0.99
C GLY A 99 -1.98 -14.57 -0.18
N ALA A 100 -2.20 -13.31 0.18
CA ALA A 100 -2.15 -12.19 -0.72
C ALA A 100 -1.63 -10.96 0.02
N MET A 101 -1.07 -10.04 -0.75
CA MET A 101 -0.61 -8.74 -0.27
C MET A 101 -1.40 -7.66 -0.98
N VAL A 102 -2.07 -6.81 -0.21
CA VAL A 102 -2.76 -5.62 -0.73
C VAL A 102 -1.85 -4.41 -0.61
N MET A 103 -2.03 -3.45 -1.50
CA MET A 103 -1.32 -2.18 -1.49
C MET A 103 -2.11 -1.13 -2.25
N SER A 104 -1.81 0.15 -2.00
CA SER A 104 -2.25 1.20 -2.91
C SER A 104 -1.29 1.33 -4.09
N ILE A 105 -1.84 1.59 -5.29
CA ILE A 105 -1.06 1.89 -6.50
C ILE A 105 -1.46 3.27 -7.04
N ALA A 106 -0.46 4.10 -7.33
CA ALA A 106 -0.67 5.42 -7.94
C ALA A 106 0.58 5.86 -8.69
N GLY A 107 0.42 6.70 -9.71
CA GLY A 107 1.56 7.25 -10.41
C GLY A 107 1.15 8.09 -11.62
N PRO A 108 2.09 8.39 -12.53
CA PRO A 108 1.79 9.20 -13.72
C PRO A 108 0.72 8.59 -14.63
N THR A 109 0.51 7.28 -14.57
CA THR A 109 -0.37 6.55 -15.51
C THR A 109 -1.66 6.03 -14.88
N ILE A 110 -1.78 6.10 -13.55
CA ILE A 110 -2.96 5.60 -12.82
C ILE A 110 -3.25 6.52 -11.64
N TYR A 111 -4.53 6.87 -11.47
CA TYR A 111 -5.01 7.53 -10.26
C TYR A 111 -4.84 6.61 -9.06
N PRO A 112 -4.85 7.13 -7.83
CA PRO A 112 -4.73 6.29 -6.65
C PRO A 112 -5.83 5.22 -6.58
N SER A 113 -5.40 3.96 -6.60
CA SER A 113 -6.21 2.77 -6.89
C SER A 113 -5.90 1.64 -5.92
N ALA A 114 -6.83 0.70 -5.77
CA ALA A 114 -6.62 -0.50 -4.97
C ALA A 114 -5.90 -1.57 -5.78
N ALA A 115 -4.86 -2.18 -5.23
CA ALA A 115 -4.11 -3.25 -5.87
C ALA A 115 -3.80 -4.40 -4.91
N HIS A 116 -3.57 -5.59 -5.47
CA HIS A 116 -3.09 -6.74 -4.71
C HIS A 116 -2.22 -7.67 -5.56
N ILE A 117 -1.41 -8.49 -4.91
CA ILE A 117 -0.63 -9.58 -5.53
C ILE A 117 -0.78 -10.85 -4.71
N SER A 118 -0.65 -11.99 -5.38
CA SER A 118 -0.73 -13.30 -4.72
C SER A 118 0.60 -13.64 -4.08
N MET A 119 0.60 -14.43 -3.00
CA MET A 119 1.83 -14.97 -2.44
C MET A 119 1.61 -16.29 -1.71
N ASP A 120 2.69 -17.04 -1.52
CA ASP A 120 2.71 -18.27 -0.72
C ASP A 120 4.10 -18.46 -0.08
N GLY A 121 4.36 -19.66 0.45
CA GLY A 121 5.63 -20.03 1.07
C GLY A 121 6.87 -19.81 0.19
N SER A 122 6.73 -19.80 -1.13
CA SER A 122 7.81 -19.53 -2.09
C SER A 122 8.02 -18.04 -2.38
N GLY A 123 7.02 -17.20 -2.09
CA GLY A 123 7.06 -15.76 -2.28
C GLY A 123 5.86 -15.22 -3.05
N VAL A 124 6.01 -14.03 -3.65
CA VAL A 124 4.98 -13.43 -4.50
C VAL A 124 4.84 -14.15 -5.83
N SER A 125 3.62 -14.25 -6.36
CA SER A 125 3.31 -14.94 -7.61
C SER A 125 2.37 -14.14 -8.53
N GLY A 126 2.70 -14.14 -9.82
CA GLY A 126 1.93 -13.48 -10.86
C GLY A 126 2.04 -11.95 -10.88
N PRO A 127 1.20 -11.28 -11.69
CA PRO A 127 1.19 -9.82 -11.79
C PRO A 127 0.46 -9.16 -10.62
N VAL A 128 0.81 -7.90 -10.33
CA VAL A 128 -0.02 -7.00 -9.53
C VAL A 128 -1.35 -6.80 -10.24
N ARG A 129 -2.46 -7.07 -9.53
CA ARG A 129 -3.83 -6.89 -10.01
C ARG A 129 -4.39 -5.60 -9.43
N VAL A 130 -5.15 -4.88 -10.25
CA VAL A 130 -5.82 -3.63 -9.85
C VAL A 130 -7.33 -3.84 -9.97
N PRO A 131 -7.99 -4.43 -8.95
CA PRO A 131 -9.41 -4.73 -9.01
C PRO A 131 -10.27 -3.47 -9.05
N GLN A 132 -9.75 -2.33 -8.60
CA GLN A 132 -10.47 -1.08 -8.65
C GLN A 132 -9.55 0.11 -8.96
N VAL A 133 -9.93 0.88 -10.00
CA VAL A 133 -9.18 2.04 -10.48
C VAL A 133 -9.77 3.33 -9.91
N GLY A 134 -8.91 4.21 -9.43
CA GLY A 134 -9.27 5.54 -8.93
C GLY A 134 -9.85 6.46 -10.00
N ALA A 135 -10.74 7.35 -9.60
CA ALA A 135 -11.45 8.27 -10.48
C ALA A 135 -10.74 9.63 -10.69
N GLY A 136 -9.83 10.01 -9.79
CA GLY A 136 -9.14 11.29 -9.81
C GLY A 136 -7.89 11.31 -8.94
N PRO A 137 -7.14 12.42 -8.91
CA PRO A 137 -6.01 12.56 -7.99
C PRO A 137 -6.48 12.57 -6.53
N GLU A 138 -5.56 12.32 -5.61
CA GLU A 138 -5.75 12.67 -4.20
C GLU A 138 -5.73 14.20 -4.05
N ASP A 139 -6.78 14.71 -3.40
CA ASP A 139 -7.07 16.14 -3.24
C ASP A 139 -7.65 16.42 -1.84
N GLY A 140 -7.07 15.79 -0.81
CA GLY A 140 -7.43 16.00 0.59
C GLY A 140 -6.58 17.06 1.28
N PHE A 141 -7.00 17.45 2.48
CA PHE A 141 -6.41 18.56 3.24
C PHE A 141 -4.91 18.41 3.53
N THR A 142 -4.40 17.17 3.61
CA THR A 142 -2.96 16.93 3.84
C THR A 142 -2.07 17.38 2.69
N CYS A 143 -2.65 17.57 1.50
CA CYS A 143 -1.94 17.99 0.30
C CYS A 143 -1.50 19.46 0.31
N TYR A 144 -2.09 20.32 1.15
CA TYR A 144 -1.99 21.78 0.98
C TYR A 144 -1.60 22.52 2.26
N ALA A 145 -0.66 23.45 2.12
CA ALA A 145 -0.15 24.26 3.22
C ALA A 145 -1.26 25.11 3.88
N ALA A 146 -2.30 25.48 3.15
CA ALA A 146 -3.47 26.19 3.66
C ALA A 146 -4.18 25.43 4.80
N PHE A 147 -4.09 24.10 4.84
CA PHE A 147 -4.73 23.29 5.90
C PHE A 147 -3.74 22.71 6.91
N VAL A 148 -2.47 22.49 6.55
CA VAL A 148 -1.47 21.87 7.45
C VAL A 148 -0.29 22.77 7.82
N GLY A 149 -0.22 23.98 7.27
CA GLY A 149 0.87 24.94 7.47
C GLY A 149 2.23 24.38 7.06
N ASP A 150 3.26 24.70 7.85
CA ASP A 150 4.65 24.26 7.65
C ASP A 150 4.86 22.74 7.78
N ARG A 151 3.79 21.96 8.03
CA ARG A 151 3.82 20.49 8.08
C ARG A 151 3.52 19.83 6.74
N GLU A 152 3.26 20.62 5.69
CA GLU A 152 3.07 20.12 4.32
C GLU A 152 4.30 19.33 3.87
N ARG A 153 4.08 18.09 3.42
CA ARG A 153 5.16 17.18 2.98
C ARG A 153 4.79 16.33 1.76
N GLY A 154 3.64 16.59 1.16
CA GLY A 154 2.93 15.79 0.17
C GLY A 154 1.58 15.32 0.73
N CYS A 155 0.70 14.89 -0.18
CA CYS A 155 -0.56 14.25 0.17
C CYS A 155 -0.28 12.91 0.89
N ARG A 156 -0.66 12.78 2.16
CA ARG A 156 -0.56 11.49 2.88
C ARG A 156 -1.45 10.47 2.16
N TRP A 157 -0.88 9.33 1.78
CA TRP A 157 -1.61 8.38 0.95
C TRP A 157 -1.19 6.92 1.13
N GLY A 158 -2.17 6.03 1.24
CA GLY A 158 -2.05 4.57 1.25
C GLY A 158 -2.01 3.97 2.64
N ASP A 159 -1.91 4.79 3.69
CA ASP A 159 -1.67 4.38 5.07
C ASP A 159 -2.85 3.64 5.73
N TYR A 160 -3.98 3.52 5.03
CA TYR A 160 -5.09 2.65 5.41
C TYR A 160 -5.15 1.42 4.50
N SER A 161 -4.33 0.41 4.80
CA SER A 161 -4.37 -0.92 4.18
C SER A 161 -4.36 -2.01 5.26
N GLU A 162 -5.03 -3.14 5.00
CA GLU A 162 -5.21 -4.24 5.96
C GLU A 162 -5.44 -5.57 5.21
N ALA A 163 -4.93 -6.69 5.71
CA ALA A 163 -5.18 -8.00 5.12
C ALA A 163 -5.23 -9.15 6.15
N VAL A 164 -6.33 -9.90 6.16
CA VAL A 164 -6.56 -10.98 7.12
C VAL A 164 -7.13 -12.23 6.45
N ALA A 165 -6.81 -13.40 6.98
CA ALA A 165 -7.42 -14.66 6.58
C ALA A 165 -8.67 -14.96 7.43
N ASP A 166 -9.73 -15.48 6.81
CA ASP A 166 -10.88 -16.02 7.54
C ASP A 166 -10.72 -17.51 7.87
N GLU A 167 -11.71 -18.09 8.57
CA GLU A 167 -11.70 -19.49 8.99
C GLU A 167 -11.76 -20.49 7.83
N ASN A 168 -12.22 -20.06 6.65
CA ASN A 168 -12.30 -20.88 5.45
C ASN A 168 -10.99 -20.83 4.64
N GLY A 169 -10.06 -19.95 5.02
CA GLY A 169 -8.79 -19.73 4.34
C GLY A 169 -8.82 -18.64 3.27
N ASP A 170 -9.95 -17.96 3.09
CA ASP A 170 -10.04 -16.83 2.17
C ASP A 170 -9.31 -15.63 2.75
N ILE A 171 -8.70 -14.83 1.87
CA ILE A 171 -8.00 -13.62 2.27
C ILE A 171 -8.88 -12.41 1.98
N TRP A 172 -9.24 -11.69 3.04
CA TRP A 172 -9.92 -10.42 3.01
C TRP A 172 -8.89 -9.29 3.10
N MET A 173 -9.02 -8.31 2.22
CA MET A 173 -8.08 -7.19 2.14
C MET A 173 -8.83 -5.88 1.99
N ALA A 174 -8.25 -4.80 2.47
CA ALA A 174 -8.76 -3.45 2.31
C ALA A 174 -7.61 -2.49 1.99
N THR A 175 -7.85 -1.50 1.13
CA THR A 175 -6.88 -0.41 0.87
C THR A 175 -7.58 0.84 0.32
N GLU A 176 -6.93 1.99 0.47
CA GLU A 176 -7.42 3.27 -0.04
C GLU A 176 -7.41 3.36 -1.57
N TRP A 177 -8.43 4.03 -2.08
CA TRP A 177 -8.55 4.43 -3.48
C TRP A 177 -9.38 5.71 -3.60
N ILE A 178 -9.40 6.33 -4.78
CA ILE A 178 -10.26 7.50 -5.07
C ILE A 178 -11.56 7.04 -5.75
N PRO A 179 -12.69 6.93 -5.03
CA PRO A 179 -13.96 6.55 -5.63
C PRO A 179 -14.55 7.63 -6.55
N ASN A 180 -15.33 7.21 -7.55
CA ASN A 180 -16.18 8.12 -8.33
C ASN A 180 -17.49 8.43 -7.60
N THR A 181 -17.38 8.95 -6.37
CA THR A 181 -18.52 9.29 -5.52
C THR A 181 -18.37 10.72 -4.99
N ALA A 182 -19.40 11.21 -4.30
CA ALA A 182 -19.30 12.51 -3.63
C ALA A 182 -18.11 12.50 -2.65
N ARG A 183 -17.30 13.57 -2.71
CA ARG A 183 -16.24 13.85 -1.75
C ARG A 183 -16.80 14.56 -0.52
N THR A 184 -16.01 14.58 0.55
CA THR A 184 -16.17 15.57 1.62
C THR A 184 -15.40 16.85 1.27
N GLU A 185 -15.57 17.91 2.05
CA GLU A 185 -14.81 19.15 1.88
C GLU A 185 -13.30 18.86 1.88
N LEU A 186 -12.81 18.13 2.89
CA LEU A 186 -11.40 17.94 3.15
C LEU A 186 -10.80 16.61 2.64
N ALA A 187 -11.59 15.74 1.99
CA ALA A 187 -11.11 14.44 1.51
C ALA A 187 -11.98 13.87 0.38
N ASN A 188 -11.36 13.18 -0.57
CA ASN A 188 -12.01 12.53 -1.71
C ASN A 188 -11.69 11.03 -1.86
N TRP A 189 -11.15 10.39 -0.82
CA TRP A 189 -10.80 8.97 -0.82
C TRP A 189 -11.85 8.09 -0.14
N GLY A 190 -11.73 6.79 -0.37
CA GLY A 190 -12.50 5.75 0.31
C GLY A 190 -11.71 4.44 0.36
N THR A 191 -12.31 3.40 0.93
CA THR A 191 -11.69 2.07 1.08
C THR A 191 -12.35 1.06 0.15
N TYR A 192 -11.56 0.27 -0.57
CA TYR A 192 -12.04 -0.85 -1.37
C TYR A 192 -11.77 -2.16 -0.64
N ILE A 193 -12.77 -3.02 -0.53
CA ILE A 193 -12.64 -4.36 0.08
C ILE A 193 -12.48 -5.40 -1.04
N ILE A 194 -11.50 -6.28 -0.88
CA ILE A 194 -11.17 -7.36 -1.81
C ILE A 194 -11.30 -8.68 -1.05
N ARG A 195 -11.88 -9.69 -1.68
CA ARG A 195 -11.81 -11.09 -1.25
C ARG A 195 -11.12 -11.90 -2.33
N VAL A 196 -10.16 -12.73 -1.95
CA VAL A 196 -9.58 -13.75 -2.84
C VAL A 196 -9.76 -15.12 -2.22
N ASN A 197 -10.40 -16.02 -2.96
CA ASN A 197 -10.58 -17.40 -2.53
C ASN A 197 -9.27 -18.16 -2.69
N ARG A 198 -8.79 -18.81 -1.62
CA ARG A 198 -7.46 -19.44 -1.59
C ARG A 198 -7.43 -20.75 -0.84
#